data_AF-A0A9B0BTR9-F1
#
_entry.id   AF-A0A9B0BTR9-F1
#
_cell.length_a   1.000
_cell.length_b   1.000
_cell.length_c   1.000
_cell.angle_alpha   90.00
_cell.angle_beta   90.00
_cell.angle_gamma   90.00
#
_symmetry.space_group_name_H-M   'P 1'
#
loop_
_entity.id
_entity.type
_entity.pdbx_description
1 polymer ?
#
loop_
_entity_poly.entity_id
_entity_poly.type
_entity_poly.pdbx_seq_one_letter_code
_entity_poly.pdbx_strand_id
1 'polypeptide(L)'
;MRERSSHLARFRQGYINASIRLALYNQKTTPINMNALSCAVLAIVAVSALAAPVDNNTPVSILAYTADGPNPDGSYAFNYETGNGIKAQEQGQLKQLNATNSAIVVQGSYSYSDADGIPIALSYVADENGFQPQGEHLPTPHPIPAGILKALEYIAAHPEQDNAR
;
A
#
# COMPACT_ATOMS: atom_id res chain seq x y z
N MET A 1 -12.09 -0.07 69.55
CA MET A 1 -11.82 0.43 70.92
C MET A 1 -10.37 0.08 71.25
N ARG A 2 -9.50 1.10 71.33
CA ARG A 2 -8.12 1.08 71.88
C ARG A 2 -7.11 0.08 71.28
N GLU A 3 -5.82 0.33 71.15
CA GLU A 3 -4.91 1.49 71.20
C GLU A 3 -3.51 0.88 71.01
N ARG A 4 -2.52 1.69 70.62
CA ARG A 4 -1.06 1.53 70.87
C ARG A 4 -0.32 0.52 69.98
N SER A 5 0.45 0.97 68.98
CA SER A 5 1.69 1.75 69.07
C SER A 5 2.84 1.06 69.82
N SER A 6 3.87 0.76 69.03
CA SER A 6 5.29 0.99 69.30
C SER A 6 6.04 0.06 70.25
N HIS A 7 7.34 -0.04 69.95
CA HIS A 7 8.47 -0.60 70.70
C HIS A 7 8.90 -2.03 70.38
N LEU A 8 10.22 -2.17 70.20
CA LEU A 8 11.04 -3.35 69.85
C LEU A 8 11.21 -3.51 68.32
N ALA A 9 12.00 -2.71 67.60
CA ALA A 9 13.41 -2.37 67.84
C ALA A 9 14.26 -3.59 68.23
N ARG A 10 15.19 -3.94 67.31
CA ARG A 10 16.41 -4.77 67.42
C ARG A 10 16.28 -6.07 66.59
N PHE A 11 17.09 -6.30 65.56
CA PHE A 11 18.53 -6.46 65.70
C PHE A 11 19.30 -6.30 64.37
N ARG A 12 20.35 -5.47 64.45
CA ARG A 12 21.59 -5.33 63.67
C ARG A 12 21.89 -6.26 62.48
N GLN A 13 22.23 -5.60 61.36
CA GLN A 13 23.54 -5.63 60.67
C GLN A 13 24.19 -6.99 60.35
N GLY A 14 24.26 -7.35 59.07
CA GLY A 14 25.01 -8.52 58.61
C GLY A 14 25.21 -8.62 57.09
N TYR A 15 25.86 -7.61 56.51
CA TYR A 15 26.77 -7.68 55.35
C TYR A 15 26.66 -8.85 54.35
N ILE A 16 26.10 -8.56 53.18
CA ILE A 16 26.50 -9.12 51.87
C ILE A 16 26.12 -8.03 50.84
N ASN A 17 26.96 -7.43 50.00
CA ASN A 17 28.26 -7.76 49.44
C ASN A 17 29.02 -6.47 49.09
N ALA A 18 30.31 -6.37 49.46
CA ALA A 18 31.18 -5.23 49.14
C ALA A 18 31.58 -5.14 47.66
N SER A 19 31.27 -6.17 46.85
CA SER A 19 31.74 -6.29 45.47
C SER A 19 30.88 -5.53 44.45
N ILE A 20 29.62 -5.19 44.77
CA ILE A 20 28.77 -4.39 43.87
C ILE A 20 29.17 -2.91 43.91
N ARG A 21 29.72 -2.44 45.03
CA ARG A 21 30.08 -1.03 45.20
C ARG A 21 31.33 -0.59 44.43
N LEU A 22 32.18 -1.52 43.98
CA LEU A 22 33.39 -1.16 43.23
C LEU A 22 33.12 -0.99 41.72
N ALA A 23 32.11 -1.67 41.16
CA ALA A 23 31.73 -1.52 39.75
C ALA A 23 30.99 -0.20 39.45
N LEU A 24 30.43 0.45 40.48
CA LEU A 24 29.81 1.77 40.35
C LEU A 24 30.81 2.94 40.53
N TYR A 25 32.08 2.65 40.84
CA TYR A 25 33.05 3.68 41.20
C TYR A 25 33.65 4.45 40.00
N ASN A 26 33.44 4.00 38.75
CA ASN A 26 34.06 4.66 37.60
C ASN A 26 33.12 5.07 36.45
N GLN A 27 31.81 5.11 36.67
CA GLN A 27 30.96 5.92 35.81
C GLN A 27 31.11 7.37 36.25
N LYS A 28 32.04 8.06 35.60
CA LYS A 28 32.18 9.51 35.64
C LYS A 28 30.88 10.09 35.05
N THR A 29 29.87 10.29 35.89
CA THR A 29 28.64 10.99 35.55
C THR A 29 29.03 12.41 35.19
N THR A 30 29.17 12.70 33.91
CA THR A 30 29.08 14.08 33.44
C THR A 30 27.70 14.58 33.86
N PRO A 31 27.59 15.72 34.56
CA PRO A 31 26.28 16.25 34.90
C PRO A 31 25.58 16.57 33.59
N ILE A 32 24.59 15.77 33.23
CA ILE A 32 23.70 16.07 32.11
C ILE A 32 23.04 17.38 32.49
N ASN A 33 23.44 18.46 31.81
CA ASN A 33 22.89 19.78 32.01
C ASN A 33 21.37 19.72 31.82
N MET A 34 20.60 20.20 32.79
CA MET A 34 19.13 20.25 32.75
C MET A 34 18.62 20.92 31.46
N ASN A 35 19.41 21.81 30.85
CA ASN A 35 19.13 22.45 29.57
C ASN A 35 19.34 21.49 28.38
N ALA A 36 20.30 20.58 28.42
CA ALA A 36 20.53 19.57 27.39
C ALA A 36 19.45 18.48 27.41
N LEU A 37 18.94 18.15 28.61
CA LEU A 37 17.76 17.27 28.76
C LEU A 37 16.49 17.94 28.22
N SER A 38 16.34 19.24 28.47
CA SER A 38 15.24 20.06 27.90
C SER A 38 15.32 20.12 26.36
N CYS A 39 16.52 20.30 25.79
CA CYS A 39 16.73 20.28 24.34
C CYS A 39 16.44 18.91 23.71
N ALA A 40 16.79 17.80 24.38
CA ALA A 40 16.53 16.46 23.85
C ALA A 40 15.02 16.12 23.84
N VAL A 41 14.27 16.54 24.86
CA VAL A 41 12.80 16.38 24.89
C VAL A 41 12.12 17.30 23.87
N LEU A 42 12.57 18.56 23.73
CA LEU A 42 12.10 19.46 22.68
C LEU A 42 12.41 18.94 21.28
N ALA A 43 13.55 18.29 21.06
CA ALA A 43 13.92 17.71 19.78
C ALA A 43 13.05 16.50 19.40
N ILE A 44 12.64 15.67 20.36
CA ILE A 44 11.75 14.53 20.08
C ILE A 44 10.31 15.01 19.79
N VAL A 45 9.83 16.04 20.50
CA VAL A 45 8.52 16.65 20.22
C VAL A 45 8.51 17.42 18.89
N ALA A 46 9.63 18.02 18.48
CA ALA A 46 9.77 18.71 17.21
C ALA A 46 9.81 17.75 16.00
N VAL A 47 10.26 16.50 16.16
CA VAL A 47 10.32 15.53 15.05
C VAL A 47 8.95 14.92 14.74
N SER A 48 8.04 14.80 15.71
CA SER A 48 6.64 14.36 15.46
C SER A 48 5.78 15.37 14.70
N ALA A 49 6.25 16.60 14.46
CA ALA A 49 5.48 17.67 13.82
C ALA A 49 5.67 17.78 12.30
N LEU A 50 6.47 16.90 11.68
CA LEU A 50 6.74 16.94 10.23
C LEU A 50 5.82 16.05 9.38
N ALA A 51 4.88 15.33 10.00
CA ALA A 51 3.77 14.75 9.26
C ALA A 51 2.67 15.82 9.13
N ALA A 52 2.76 16.63 8.07
CA ALA A 52 1.68 17.56 7.75
C ALA A 52 0.38 16.76 7.57
N PRO A 53 -0.74 17.16 8.20
CA PRO A 53 -2.02 16.55 7.91
C PRO A 53 -2.35 16.77 6.43
N VAL A 54 -2.70 15.70 5.71
CA VAL A 54 -3.32 15.83 4.39
C VAL A 54 -4.64 16.56 4.60
N ASP A 55 -4.70 17.81 4.15
CA ASP A 55 -5.88 18.65 4.28
C ASP A 55 -6.97 18.18 3.31
N ASN A 56 -7.74 17.19 3.74
CA ASN A 56 -8.84 16.58 2.98
C ASN A 56 -10.06 17.51 2.80
N ASN A 57 -9.99 18.76 3.29
CA ASN A 57 -11.13 19.69 3.33
C ASN A 57 -11.07 20.77 2.25
N THR A 58 -10.01 20.80 1.44
CA THR A 58 -9.95 21.70 0.27
C THR A 58 -10.56 20.98 -0.94
N PRO A 59 -11.56 21.58 -1.62
CA PRO A 59 -12.11 21.00 -2.84
C PRO A 59 -11.02 20.86 -3.90
N VAL A 60 -10.84 19.65 -4.44
CA VAL A 60 -9.93 19.41 -5.57
C VAL A 60 -10.60 19.91 -6.86
N SER A 61 -9.92 20.79 -7.59
CA SER A 61 -10.44 21.34 -8.86
C SER A 61 -10.38 20.32 -10.00
N ILE A 62 -11.30 20.42 -10.96
CA ILE A 62 -11.19 19.74 -12.25
C ILE A 62 -10.33 20.61 -13.18
N LEU A 63 -9.22 20.06 -13.68
CA LEU A 63 -8.29 20.74 -14.59
C LEU A 63 -8.71 20.60 -16.05
N ALA A 64 -9.24 19.43 -16.42
CA ALA A 64 -9.75 19.14 -17.74
C ALA A 64 -10.98 18.26 -17.65
N TYR A 65 -11.93 18.47 -18.55
CA TYR A 65 -13.12 17.65 -18.69
C TYR A 65 -13.62 17.75 -20.13
N THR A 66 -13.88 16.61 -20.75
CA THR A 66 -14.64 16.55 -22.00
C THR A 66 -15.62 15.38 -21.93
N ALA A 67 -16.80 15.57 -22.51
CA ALA A 67 -17.78 14.51 -22.69
C ALA A 67 -18.41 14.66 -24.07
N ASP A 68 -18.61 13.54 -24.75
CA ASP A 68 -19.29 13.39 -26.03
C ASP A 68 -20.35 12.29 -25.92
N GLY A 69 -21.50 12.55 -26.54
CA GLY A 69 -22.67 11.67 -26.49
C GLY A 69 -23.57 11.81 -25.25
N PRO A 70 -24.50 10.87 -25.04
CA PRO A 70 -24.73 9.68 -25.86
C PRO A 70 -25.13 10.05 -27.29
N ASN A 71 -24.43 9.46 -28.25
CA ASN A 71 -24.67 9.65 -29.68
C ASN A 71 -25.86 8.79 -30.14
N PRO A 72 -26.49 9.10 -31.29
CA PRO A 72 -27.63 8.34 -31.79
C PRO A 72 -27.36 6.85 -32.03
N ASP A 73 -26.10 6.48 -32.26
CA ASP A 73 -25.64 5.09 -32.43
C ASP A 73 -25.37 4.37 -31.09
N GLY A 74 -25.57 5.04 -29.95
CA GLY A 74 -25.32 4.52 -28.62
C GLY A 74 -23.87 4.66 -28.16
N SER A 75 -22.99 5.30 -28.95
CA SER A 75 -21.62 5.58 -28.53
C SER A 75 -21.54 6.77 -27.55
N TYR A 76 -20.51 6.77 -26.72
CA TYR A 76 -20.16 7.90 -25.85
C TYR A 76 -18.66 7.91 -25.56
N ALA A 77 -18.14 9.06 -25.15
CA ALA A 77 -16.80 9.17 -24.62
C ALA A 77 -16.71 10.27 -23.56
N PHE A 78 -15.90 10.08 -22.53
CA PHE A 78 -15.55 11.14 -21.60
C PHE A 78 -14.11 11.02 -21.12
N ASN A 79 -13.57 12.12 -20.63
CA ASN A 79 -12.37 12.13 -19.82
C ASN A 79 -12.39 13.30 -18.84
N TYR A 80 -11.63 13.14 -17.76
CA TYR A 80 -11.37 14.21 -16.82
C TYR A 80 -9.98 14.10 -16.18
N GLU A 81 -9.47 15.25 -15.75
CA GLU A 81 -8.25 15.39 -14.97
C GLU A 81 -8.53 16.29 -13.76
N THR A 82 -8.02 15.89 -12.61
CA THR A 82 -8.21 16.59 -11.32
C THR A 82 -6.91 17.27 -10.87
N GLY A 83 -7.01 18.26 -9.99
CA GLY A 83 -5.88 19.03 -9.47
C GLY A 83 -4.88 18.20 -8.66
N ASN A 84 -5.29 17.05 -8.13
CA ASN A 84 -4.43 16.11 -7.40
C ASN A 84 -3.93 14.96 -8.30
N GLY A 85 -4.03 15.08 -9.63
CA GLY A 85 -3.42 14.16 -10.58
C GLY A 85 -4.22 12.89 -10.89
N ILE A 86 -5.48 12.77 -10.42
CA ILE A 86 -6.38 11.71 -10.86
C ILE A 86 -6.79 11.99 -12.30
N LYS A 87 -6.63 10.99 -13.17
CA LYS A 87 -7.06 11.02 -14.57
C LYS A 87 -7.97 9.83 -14.85
N ALA A 88 -9.06 10.05 -15.56
CA ALA A 88 -9.91 8.98 -16.05
C ALA A 88 -10.37 9.28 -17.47
N GLN A 89 -10.49 8.24 -18.28
CA GLN A 89 -11.12 8.30 -19.59
C GLN A 89 -11.89 7.01 -19.85
N GLU A 90 -12.99 7.12 -20.56
CA GLU A 90 -13.80 5.98 -20.97
C GLU A 90 -14.50 6.29 -22.30
N GLN A 91 -14.61 5.27 -23.15
CA GLN A 91 -15.44 5.30 -24.34
C GLN A 91 -16.24 4.00 -24.43
N GLY A 92 -17.51 4.12 -24.78
CA GLY A 92 -18.41 3.00 -24.99
C GLY A 92 -19.04 3.04 -26.38
N GLN A 93 -19.29 1.86 -26.95
CA GLN A 93 -19.94 1.72 -28.25
C GLN A 93 -20.69 0.39 -28.35
N LEU A 94 -21.75 0.36 -29.15
CA LEU A 94 -22.50 -0.87 -29.42
C LEU A 94 -21.75 -1.72 -30.46
N LYS A 95 -21.42 -2.96 -30.11
CA LYS A 95 -20.81 -3.96 -30.98
C LYS A 95 -21.86 -5.00 -31.38
N GLN A 96 -22.00 -5.21 -32.69
CA GLN A 96 -22.81 -6.31 -33.21
C GLN A 96 -22.04 -7.63 -33.09
N LEU A 97 -22.64 -8.64 -32.46
CA LEU A 97 -22.01 -9.95 -32.28
C LEU A 97 -22.43 -10.95 -33.36
N ASN A 98 -23.70 -10.88 -33.74
CA ASN A 98 -24.30 -11.69 -34.79
C ASN A 98 -25.57 -10.99 -35.30
N ALA A 99 -26.36 -11.64 -36.16
CA ALA A 99 -27.55 -11.02 -36.75
C ALA A 99 -28.64 -10.60 -35.74
N THR A 100 -28.66 -11.17 -34.54
CA THR A 100 -29.74 -10.95 -33.55
C THR A 100 -29.26 -10.36 -32.23
N ASN A 101 -27.95 -10.40 -31.96
CA ASN A 101 -27.37 -10.04 -30.68
C ASN A 101 -26.34 -8.91 -30.86
N SER A 102 -26.42 -7.96 -29.95
CA SER A 102 -25.49 -6.85 -29.81
C SER A 102 -25.09 -6.76 -28.34
N ALA A 103 -23.91 -6.22 -28.08
CA ALA A 103 -23.43 -5.96 -26.73
C ALA A 103 -22.65 -4.65 -26.72
N ILE A 104 -22.55 -4.04 -25.54
CA ILE A 104 -21.81 -2.80 -25.35
C ILE A 104 -20.36 -3.17 -25.06
N VAL A 105 -19.43 -2.56 -25.80
CA VAL A 105 -18.00 -2.63 -25.50
C VAL A 105 -17.57 -1.29 -24.94
N VAL A 106 -16.96 -1.33 -23.75
CA VAL A 106 -16.41 -0.17 -23.06
C VAL A 106 -14.91 -0.35 -22.93
N GLN A 107 -14.15 0.70 -23.23
CA GLN A 107 -12.72 0.76 -23.00
C GLN A 107 -12.41 2.01 -22.20
N GLY A 108 -11.57 1.88 -21.18
CA GLY A 108 -11.22 3.02 -20.35
C GLY A 108 -9.88 2.87 -19.67
N SER A 109 -9.46 3.95 -19.04
CA SER A 109 -8.30 3.97 -18.17
C SER A 109 -8.52 4.91 -16.99
N TYR A 110 -7.84 4.59 -15.90
CA TYR A 110 -7.86 5.33 -14.65
C TYR A 110 -6.45 5.37 -14.08
N SER A 111 -6.01 6.54 -13.63
CA SER A 111 -4.73 6.67 -12.92
C SER A 111 -4.82 7.67 -11.77
N TYR A 112 -4.02 7.39 -10.73
CA TYR A 112 -3.87 8.22 -9.54
C TYR A 112 -2.49 7.99 -8.93
N SER A 113 -2.06 8.86 -8.02
CA SER A 113 -0.85 8.62 -7.22
C SER A 113 -1.26 7.98 -5.89
N ASP A 114 -0.58 6.92 -5.47
CA ASP A 114 -0.80 6.33 -4.15
C ASP A 114 -0.25 7.21 -3.01
N ALA A 115 -0.34 6.71 -1.77
CA ALA A 115 0.13 7.44 -0.59
C ALA A 115 1.64 7.72 -0.59
N ASP A 116 2.42 6.93 -1.33
CA ASP A 116 3.88 7.08 -1.48
C ASP A 116 4.25 7.92 -2.72
N GLY A 117 3.25 8.41 -3.47
CA GLY A 117 3.43 9.17 -4.70
C GLY A 117 3.75 8.29 -5.92
N ILE A 118 3.61 6.96 -5.80
CA ILE A 118 3.82 6.04 -6.90
C ILE A 118 2.58 6.10 -7.81
N PRO A 119 2.76 6.31 -9.13
CA PRO A 119 1.64 6.33 -10.06
C PRO A 119 1.04 4.93 -10.20
N ILE A 120 -0.23 4.79 -9.85
CA ILE A 120 -1.06 3.62 -10.11
C ILE A 120 -1.89 3.90 -11.35
N ALA A 121 -1.81 2.98 -12.32
CA ALA A 121 -2.58 3.04 -13.54
C ALA A 121 -3.30 1.71 -13.80
N LEU A 122 -4.49 1.82 -14.37
CA LEU A 122 -5.36 0.74 -14.77
C LEU A 122 -5.92 1.06 -16.16
N SER A 123 -5.85 0.12 -17.08
CA SER A 123 -6.67 0.11 -18.30
C SER A 123 -7.65 -1.05 -18.26
N TYR A 124 -8.75 -0.96 -18.99
CA TYR A 124 -9.69 -2.07 -19.06
C TYR A 124 -10.44 -2.10 -20.38
N VAL A 125 -10.89 -3.32 -20.70
CA VAL A 125 -11.93 -3.59 -21.69
C VAL A 125 -13.08 -4.31 -20.98
N ALA A 126 -14.30 -3.81 -21.14
CA ALA A 126 -15.51 -4.50 -20.71
C ALA A 126 -16.34 -4.85 -21.95
N ASP A 127 -16.50 -6.14 -22.19
CA ASP A 127 -17.28 -6.66 -23.32
C ASP A 127 -18.07 -7.91 -22.90
N GLU A 128 -18.45 -8.73 -23.89
CA GLU A 128 -19.18 -9.97 -23.69
C GLU A 128 -18.47 -10.98 -22.78
N ASN A 129 -17.15 -10.89 -22.67
CA ASN A 129 -16.32 -11.74 -21.82
C ASN A 129 -16.13 -11.16 -20.40
N GLY A 130 -16.84 -10.06 -20.09
CA GLY A 130 -16.78 -9.37 -18.81
C GLY A 130 -15.68 -8.31 -18.73
N PHE A 131 -15.38 -7.88 -17.51
CA PHE A 131 -14.39 -6.83 -17.23
C PHE A 131 -12.97 -7.41 -17.20
N GLN A 132 -12.10 -6.88 -18.06
CA GLN A 132 -10.74 -7.34 -18.26
C GLN A 132 -9.78 -6.19 -17.93
N PRO A 133 -9.34 -6.05 -16.67
CA PRO A 133 -8.40 -5.01 -16.26
C PRO A 133 -6.95 -5.39 -16.57
N GLN A 134 -6.12 -4.39 -16.87
CA GLN A 134 -4.66 -4.50 -16.96
C GLN A 134 -4.01 -3.38 -16.15
N GLY A 135 -3.00 -3.73 -15.37
CA GLY A 135 -2.23 -2.79 -14.55
C GLY A 135 -1.15 -3.53 -13.77
N GLU A 136 -0.01 -2.88 -13.57
CA GLU A 136 1.17 -3.46 -12.89
C GLU A 136 0.89 -3.89 -11.44
N HIS A 137 -0.10 -3.26 -10.80
CA HIS A 137 -0.49 -3.53 -9.42
C HIS A 137 -1.47 -4.71 -9.28
N LEU A 138 -1.91 -5.31 -10.40
CA LEU A 138 -2.85 -6.42 -10.37
C LEU A 138 -2.14 -7.74 -10.05
N PRO A 139 -2.80 -8.68 -9.36
CA PRO A 139 -2.25 -10.01 -9.16
C PRO A 139 -1.95 -10.70 -10.49
N THR A 140 -0.73 -11.18 -10.67
CA THR A 140 -0.36 -12.00 -11.82
C THR A 140 -0.58 -13.49 -11.51
N PRO A 141 -0.95 -14.30 -12.52
CA PRO A 141 -0.97 -15.75 -12.34
C PRO A 141 0.40 -16.27 -11.89
N HIS A 142 0.39 -17.29 -11.03
CA HIS A 142 1.63 -17.91 -10.58
C HIS A 142 2.39 -18.50 -11.80
N PRO A 143 3.73 -18.44 -11.79
CA PRO A 143 4.53 -18.98 -12.88
C PRO A 143 4.29 -20.49 -13.04
N ILE A 144 4.36 -20.97 -14.28
CA ILE A 144 4.23 -22.40 -14.57
C ILE A 144 5.36 -23.17 -13.87
N PRO A 145 5.09 -24.27 -13.15
CA PRO A 145 6.12 -25.06 -12.50
C PRO A 145 7.16 -25.62 -13.49
N ALA A 146 8.45 -25.57 -13.12
CA ALA A 146 9.56 -26.01 -13.98
C ALA A 146 9.42 -27.45 -14.50
N GLY A 147 8.82 -28.35 -13.71
CA GLY A 147 8.57 -29.73 -14.14
C GLY A 147 7.60 -29.83 -15.32
N ILE A 148 6.60 -28.95 -15.38
CA ILE A 148 5.65 -28.88 -16.50
C ILE A 148 6.34 -28.33 -17.75
N LEU A 149 7.15 -27.28 -17.62
CA LEU A 149 7.95 -26.76 -18.73
C LEU A 149 8.85 -27.86 -19.32
N LYS A 150 9.56 -28.59 -18.45
CA LYS A 150 10.42 -29.70 -18.87
C LYS A 150 9.64 -30.82 -19.56
N ALA A 151 8.44 -31.14 -19.07
CA ALA A 151 7.60 -32.15 -19.70
C ALA A 151 7.11 -31.69 -21.09
N LEU A 152 6.72 -30.42 -21.25
CA LEU A 152 6.32 -29.85 -22.53
C LEU A 152 7.48 -29.81 -23.54
N GLU A 153 8.69 -29.42 -23.09
CA GLU A 153 9.91 -29.48 -23.90
C GLU A 153 10.22 -30.91 -24.35
N TYR A 154 10.07 -31.88 -23.45
CA TYR A 154 10.25 -33.29 -23.79
C TYR A 154 9.24 -33.76 -24.83
N ILE A 155 7.93 -33.47 -24.65
CA ILE A 155 6.87 -33.82 -25.61
C ILE A 155 7.14 -33.16 -26.98
N ALA A 156 7.54 -31.88 -26.99
CA ALA A 156 7.86 -31.17 -28.23
C ALA A 156 9.10 -31.76 -28.95
N ALA A 157 10.10 -32.23 -28.20
CA ALA A 157 11.29 -32.86 -28.75
C ALA A 157 11.08 -34.33 -29.16
N HIS A 158 10.01 -34.98 -28.68
CA HIS A 158 9.69 -36.38 -28.95
C HIS A 158 8.27 -36.49 -29.54
N PRO A 159 8.05 -36.00 -30.79
CA PRO A 159 6.76 -36.16 -31.45
C PRO A 159 6.41 -37.64 -31.59
N GLU A 160 5.13 -37.94 -31.40
CA GLU A 160 4.56 -39.28 -31.63
C GLU A 160 4.99 -39.77 -33.02
N GLN A 161 5.55 -40.98 -33.10
CA GLN A 161 5.80 -41.60 -34.39
C GLN A 161 4.45 -41.93 -35.01
N ASP A 162 4.11 -41.26 -36.11
CA ASP A 162 2.94 -41.59 -36.91
C ASP A 162 3.13 -42.99 -37.53
N ASN A 163 2.78 -44.00 -36.75
CA ASN A 163 2.69 -45.37 -37.20
C ASN A 163 1.37 -45.51 -37.96
N ALA A 164 1.29 -44.84 -39.11
CA ALA A 164 0.23 -45.03 -40.09
C ALA A 164 0.10 -46.53 -40.39
N ARG A 165 -1.08 -47.06 -40.12
CA ARG A 165 -1.41 -48.48 -40.23
C ARG A 165 -2.32 -48.73 -41.42
#